data_AF-A0A7C2LW51-F1
#
_entry.id   AF-A0A7C2LW51-F1
#
_cell.length_a   1.000
_cell.length_b   1.000
_cell.length_c   1.000
_cell.angle_alpha   90.00
_cell.angle_beta   90.00
_cell.angle_gamma   90.00
#
_symmetry.space_group_name_H-M   'P 1'
#
loop_
_entity.id
_entity.type
_entity.pdbx_description
1 polymer ?
#
loop_
_entity_poly.entity_id
_entity_poly.type
_entity_poly.pdbx_seq_one_letter_code
_entity_poly.pdbx_strand_id
1 'polypeptide(L)'
;MEEAFGTIPLQFKVFPEHLRPAAWELLKAQQSQEAVIPAKYAELIGLAVASQIPCDHCVYYHSEMAKILGATDAEIQEAVSTAADTRFWSTVLNGSNIDFDVTKAEVDKMLMHVKKQTQSTQAH
;
A
#
# COMPACT_ATOMS: atom_id res chain seq x y z
N MET A 1 19.71 -0.49 -14.33
CA MET A 1 18.30 -0.80 -14.65
C MET A 1 18.19 -2.07 -15.48
N GLU A 2 18.76 -2.12 -16.69
CA GLU A 2 18.72 -3.33 -17.52
C GLU A 2 19.33 -4.56 -16.83
N GLU A 3 20.46 -4.38 -16.13
CA GLU A 3 21.06 -5.44 -15.29
C GLU A 3 20.11 -5.94 -14.18
N ALA A 4 19.30 -5.05 -13.60
CA ALA A 4 18.42 -5.37 -12.47
C ALA A 4 17.11 -6.05 -12.91
N PHE A 5 16.58 -5.68 -14.09
CA PHE A 5 15.25 -6.13 -14.54
C PHE A 5 15.28 -6.91 -15.87
N GLY A 6 16.45 -7.16 -16.44
CA GLY A 6 16.61 -7.75 -17.78
C GLY A 6 16.14 -6.85 -18.94
N THR A 7 15.56 -5.69 -18.63
CA THR A 7 15.17 -4.66 -19.58
C THR A 7 15.10 -3.31 -18.86
N ILE A 8 15.06 -2.21 -19.60
CA ILE A 8 14.66 -0.92 -19.03
C ILE A 8 13.13 -0.93 -18.94
N PRO A 9 12.54 -0.84 -17.73
CA PRO A 9 11.08 -0.85 -17.57
C PRO A 9 10.42 0.29 -18.36
N LEU A 10 9.20 0.06 -18.85
CA LEU A 10 8.51 0.99 -19.76
C LEU A 10 8.36 2.38 -19.17
N GLN A 11 8.07 2.48 -17.87
CA GLN A 11 7.96 3.76 -17.16
C GLN A 11 9.24 4.59 -17.28
N PHE A 12 10.42 3.97 -17.23
CA PHE A 12 11.69 4.69 -17.39
C PHE A 12 11.97 5.07 -18.84
N LYS A 13 11.54 4.26 -19.82
CA LYS A 13 11.68 4.60 -21.24
C LYS A 13 10.91 5.87 -21.61
N VAL A 14 9.71 6.07 -21.04
CA VAL A 14 8.88 7.26 -21.29
C VAL A 14 9.18 8.44 -20.36
N PHE A 15 9.89 8.21 -19.25
CA PHE A 15 10.28 9.28 -18.32
C PHE A 15 11.42 10.16 -18.88
N PRO A 16 11.45 11.48 -18.58
CA PRO A 16 12.51 12.37 -19.08
C PRO A 16 13.91 11.89 -18.72
N GLU A 17 14.80 11.82 -19.70
CA GLU A 17 16.12 11.16 -19.57
C GLU A 17 16.96 11.72 -18.42
N HIS A 18 17.02 13.04 -18.28
CA HIS A 18 17.78 13.72 -17.22
C HIS A 18 17.22 13.45 -15.81
N LEU A 19 15.99 12.95 -15.67
CA LEU A 19 15.37 12.60 -14.39
C LEU A 19 15.41 11.10 -14.08
N ARG A 20 15.71 10.24 -15.07
CA ARG A 20 15.74 8.77 -14.88
C ARG A 20 16.72 8.32 -13.80
N PRO A 21 17.95 8.87 -13.66
CA PRO A 21 18.86 8.44 -12.60
C PRO A 21 18.28 8.66 -11.21
N ALA A 22 17.68 9.83 -10.96
CA ALA A 22 17.07 10.15 -9.67
C ALA A 22 15.86 9.22 -9.37
N ALA A 23 15.00 8.98 -10.36
CA ALA A 23 13.88 8.05 -10.22
C ALA A 23 14.36 6.60 -9.95
N TRP A 24 15.49 6.20 -10.54
CA TRP A 24 16.08 4.89 -10.31
C TRP A 24 16.66 4.74 -8.91
N GLU A 25 17.34 5.77 -8.39
CA GLU A 25 17.81 5.77 -7.01
C GLU A 25 16.66 5.68 -6.00
N LEU A 26 15.55 6.38 -6.25
CA LEU A 26 14.35 6.26 -5.41
C LEU A 26 13.81 4.82 -5.38
N LEU A 27 13.64 4.21 -6.56
CA LEU A 27 13.13 2.84 -6.65
C LEU A 27 14.04 1.84 -5.94
N LYS A 28 15.37 1.95 -6.12
CA LYS A 28 16.33 1.10 -5.41
C LYS A 28 16.26 1.28 -3.91
N ALA A 29 16.16 2.52 -3.42
CA ALA A 29 16.07 2.78 -1.99
C ALA A 29 14.81 2.13 -1.38
N GLN A 30 13.67 2.23 -2.07
CA GLN A 30 12.41 1.61 -1.66
C GLN A 30 12.47 0.07 -1.62
N GLN A 31 13.28 -0.55 -2.47
CA GLN A 31 13.44 -2.00 -2.58
C GLN A 31 14.71 -2.53 -1.88
N SER A 32 15.44 -1.68 -1.16
CA SER A 32 16.70 -2.03 -0.52
C SER A 32 16.51 -2.83 0.77
N GLN A 33 17.59 -3.42 1.28
CA GLN A 33 17.61 -4.05 2.60
C GLN A 33 17.48 -3.05 3.77
N GLU A 34 17.64 -1.75 3.49
CA GLU A 34 17.43 -0.67 4.48
C GLU A 34 15.94 -0.35 4.64
N ALA A 35 15.08 -0.80 3.71
CA ALA A 35 13.64 -0.60 3.80
C ALA A 35 13.06 -1.35 5.01
N VAL A 36 12.34 -0.61 5.86
CA VAL A 36 11.73 -1.17 7.09
C VAL A 36 10.47 -1.99 6.82
N ILE A 37 9.80 -1.73 5.69
CA ILE A 37 8.66 -2.54 5.24
C ILE A 37 9.23 -3.70 4.41
N PRO A 38 8.99 -4.96 4.79
CA PRO A 38 9.45 -6.09 4.00
C PRO A 38 8.86 -6.05 2.58
N ALA A 39 9.68 -6.40 1.59
CA ALA A 39 9.36 -6.22 0.17
C ALA A 39 7.99 -6.80 -0.23
N LYS A 40 7.63 -8.01 0.24
CA LYS A 40 6.32 -8.63 -0.02
C LYS A 40 5.17 -7.71 0.41
N TYR A 41 5.26 -7.13 1.59
CA TYR A 41 4.22 -6.24 2.12
C TYR A 41 4.22 -4.88 1.42
N ALA A 42 5.38 -4.37 1.00
CA ALA A 42 5.45 -3.15 0.20
C ALA A 42 4.71 -3.30 -1.13
N GLU A 43 4.86 -4.44 -1.81
CA GLU A 43 4.14 -4.74 -3.06
C GLU A 43 2.63 -4.98 -2.83
N LEU A 44 2.23 -5.63 -1.72
CA LEU A 44 0.81 -5.74 -1.35
C LEU A 44 0.18 -4.37 -1.05
N ILE A 45 0.91 -3.45 -0.41
CA ILE A 45 0.48 -2.06 -0.23
C ILE A 45 0.36 -1.36 -1.59
N GLY A 46 1.35 -1.53 -2.47
CA GLY A 46 1.32 -1.03 -3.84
C GLY A 46 0.10 -1.52 -4.62
N LEU A 47 -0.24 -2.80 -4.50
CA LEU A 47 -1.44 -3.39 -5.10
C LEU A 47 -2.73 -2.78 -4.54
N ALA A 48 -2.82 -2.60 -3.22
CA ALA A 48 -3.97 -1.98 -2.58
C ALA A 48 -4.18 -0.54 -3.08
N VAL A 49 -3.10 0.25 -3.17
CA VAL A 49 -3.14 1.61 -3.74
C VAL A 49 -3.55 1.56 -5.22
N ALA A 50 -2.90 0.73 -6.04
CA ALA A 50 -3.18 0.58 -7.47
C ALA A 50 -4.65 0.23 -7.75
N SER A 51 -5.27 -0.57 -6.87
CA SER A 51 -6.68 -0.97 -6.95
C SER A 51 -7.65 0.20 -6.69
N GLN A 52 -7.21 1.25 -5.97
CA GLN A 52 -8.01 2.45 -5.72
C GLN A 52 -7.80 3.58 -6.73
N ILE A 53 -6.64 3.60 -7.39
CA ILE A 53 -6.33 4.53 -8.50
C ILE A 53 -6.45 3.84 -9.87
N PRO A 54 -7.44 2.94 -10.02
CA PRO A 54 -7.47 1.77 -10.93
C PRO A 54 -6.47 1.86 -12.08
N CYS A 55 -5.22 1.51 -11.79
CA CYS A 55 -4.11 1.55 -12.74
C CYS A 55 -3.80 0.12 -13.16
N ASP A 56 -4.31 -0.33 -14.32
CA ASP A 56 -4.15 -1.72 -14.79
C ASP A 56 -2.67 -2.16 -14.85
N HIS A 57 -1.79 -1.26 -15.30
CA HIS A 57 -0.34 -1.51 -15.32
C HIS A 57 0.24 -1.73 -13.92
N CYS A 58 -0.20 -0.93 -12.96
CA CYS A 58 0.27 -0.97 -11.58
C CYS A 58 -0.29 -2.21 -10.87
N VAL A 59 -1.57 -2.54 -11.09
CA VAL A 59 -2.21 -3.76 -10.57
C VAL A 59 -1.43 -4.98 -11.02
N TYR A 60 -1.15 -5.10 -12.32
CA TYR A 60 -0.38 -6.22 -12.85
C TYR A 60 1.04 -6.28 -12.28
N TYR A 61 1.77 -5.16 -12.27
CA TYR A 61 3.14 -5.12 -11.75
C TYR A 61 3.20 -5.54 -10.27
N HIS A 62 2.39 -4.91 -9.42
CA HIS A 62 2.41 -5.17 -7.99
C HIS A 62 1.87 -6.57 -7.64
N SER A 63 0.86 -7.08 -8.37
CA SER A 63 0.37 -8.45 -8.15
C SER A 63 1.43 -9.50 -8.47
N GLU A 64 2.14 -9.35 -9.60
CA GLU A 64 3.15 -10.32 -10.01
C GLU A 64 4.42 -10.21 -9.16
N MET A 65 4.85 -9.00 -8.80
CA MET A 65 5.99 -8.82 -7.90
C MET A 65 5.70 -9.36 -6.49
N ALA A 66 4.51 -9.12 -5.95
CA ALA A 66 4.11 -9.68 -4.66
C ALA A 66 4.17 -11.22 -4.68
N LYS A 67 3.68 -11.87 -5.75
CA LYS A 67 3.75 -13.34 -5.90
C LYS A 67 5.19 -13.85 -6.00
N ILE A 68 6.07 -13.17 -6.74
CA ILE A 68 7.51 -13.49 -6.80
C ILE A 68 8.14 -13.44 -5.40
N LEU A 69 7.69 -12.50 -4.57
CA LEU A 69 8.11 -12.33 -3.17
C LEU A 69 7.38 -13.26 -2.19
N GLY A 70 6.61 -14.23 -2.70
CA GLY A 70 5.96 -15.27 -1.90
C GLY A 70 4.59 -14.92 -1.36
N ALA A 71 3.92 -13.88 -1.89
CA ALA A 71 2.53 -13.61 -1.55
C ALA A 71 1.61 -14.72 -2.09
N THR A 72 0.68 -15.17 -1.25
CA THR A 72 -0.37 -16.11 -1.62
C THR A 72 -1.55 -15.40 -2.27
N ASP A 73 -2.38 -16.15 -3.00
CA ASP A 73 -3.63 -15.60 -3.55
C ASP A 73 -4.55 -15.06 -2.45
N ALA A 74 -4.52 -15.65 -1.25
CA ALA A 74 -5.27 -15.17 -0.09
C ALA A 74 -4.78 -13.78 0.36
N GLU A 75 -3.46 -13.56 0.43
CA GLU A 75 -2.90 -12.24 0.77
C GLU A 75 -3.23 -11.18 -0.29
N ILE A 76 -3.24 -11.57 -1.57
CA ILE A 76 -3.67 -10.70 -2.68
C ILE A 76 -5.16 -10.32 -2.50
N GLN A 77 -6.03 -11.28 -2.21
CA GLN A 77 -7.45 -11.03 -1.95
C GLN A 77 -7.65 -10.12 -0.74
N GLU A 78 -6.89 -10.32 0.35
CA GLU A 78 -6.94 -9.46 1.52
C GLU A 78 -6.45 -8.03 1.24
N ALA A 79 -5.39 -7.86 0.46
CA ALA A 79 -4.92 -6.53 0.05
C ALA A 79 -5.97 -5.77 -0.77
N VAL A 80 -6.61 -6.45 -1.73
CA VAL A 80 -7.69 -5.86 -2.54
C VAL A 80 -8.93 -5.56 -1.68
N SER A 81 -9.30 -6.46 -0.76
CA SER A 81 -10.41 -6.25 0.17
C SER A 81 -10.15 -5.06 1.10
N THR A 82 -8.93 -4.93 1.61
CA THR A 82 -8.52 -3.80 2.46
C THR A 82 -8.62 -2.47 1.71
N ALA A 83 -8.21 -2.47 0.44
CA ALA A 83 -8.38 -1.32 -0.44
C ALA A 83 -9.86 -0.95 -0.61
N ALA A 84 -10.72 -1.94 -0.89
CA ALA A 84 -12.15 -1.74 -1.07
C ALA A 84 -12.82 -1.17 0.19
N ASP A 85 -12.52 -1.72 1.36
CA ASP A 85 -13.04 -1.25 2.65
C ASP A 85 -12.68 0.23 2.90
N THR A 86 -11.42 0.60 2.67
CA THR A 86 -10.94 1.98 2.79
C THR A 86 -11.77 2.95 1.93
N ARG A 87 -12.07 2.55 0.69
CA ARG A 87 -12.87 3.37 -0.24
C ARG A 87 -14.34 3.42 0.11
N PHE A 88 -14.88 2.31 0.60
CA PHE A 88 -16.26 2.21 1.05
C PHE A 88 -16.50 3.23 2.17
N TRP A 89 -15.70 3.23 3.23
CA TRP A 89 -15.86 4.16 4.34
C TRP A 89 -15.54 5.59 3.97
N SER A 90 -14.55 5.82 3.10
CA SER A 90 -14.30 7.15 2.53
C SER A 90 -15.55 7.70 1.82
N THR A 91 -16.24 6.87 1.04
CA THR A 91 -17.47 7.28 0.33
C THR A 91 -18.58 7.62 1.31
N VAL A 92 -18.79 6.80 2.35
CA VAL A 92 -19.83 7.02 3.36
C VAL A 92 -19.55 8.31 4.15
N LEU A 93 -18.34 8.48 4.69
CA LEU A 93 -18.00 9.61 5.56
C LEU A 93 -17.97 10.94 4.79
N ASN A 94 -17.24 11.00 3.68
CA ASN A 94 -17.16 12.22 2.87
C ASN A 94 -18.49 12.53 2.20
N GLY A 95 -19.18 11.52 1.65
CA GLY A 95 -20.48 11.70 1.01
C GLY A 95 -21.58 12.15 1.97
N SER A 96 -21.47 11.79 3.26
CA SER A 96 -22.40 12.24 4.31
C SER A 96 -22.02 13.59 4.92
N ASN A 97 -20.96 14.26 4.43
CA ASN A 97 -20.44 15.52 4.95
C ASN A 97 -20.15 15.48 6.46
N ILE A 98 -19.58 14.39 6.95
CA ILE A 98 -19.17 14.28 8.36
C ILE A 98 -17.98 15.22 8.61
N ASP A 99 -18.08 16.03 9.66
CA ASP A 99 -17.00 16.93 10.08
C ASP A 99 -15.78 16.13 10.58
N PHE A 100 -14.59 16.49 10.13
CA PHE A 100 -13.36 15.78 10.46
C PHE A 100 -13.02 15.83 11.96
N ASP A 101 -13.39 16.90 12.68
CA ASP A 101 -13.22 16.98 14.12
C ASP A 101 -14.11 15.99 14.87
N VAL A 102 -15.31 15.73 14.35
CA VAL A 102 -16.20 14.69 14.88
C VAL A 102 -15.58 13.31 14.67
N THR A 103 -15.07 13.02 13.47
CA THR A 103 -14.38 11.74 13.19
C THR A 103 -13.19 11.53 14.11
N LYS A 104 -12.34 12.55 14.33
CA LYS A 104 -11.20 12.46 15.26
C LYS A 104 -11.66 12.13 16.67
N ALA A 105 -12.64 12.87 17.20
CA ALA A 105 -13.15 12.66 18.56
C ALA A 105 -13.77 11.27 18.75
N GLU A 106 -14.40 10.71 17.72
CA GLU A 106 -14.94 9.35 17.73
C GLU A 106 -13.83 8.29 17.69
N VAL A 107 -12.89 8.41 16.75
CA VAL A 107 -11.75 7.48 16.63
C VAL A 107 -10.90 7.49 17.91
N ASP A 108 -10.63 8.65 18.51
CA ASP A 108 -9.88 8.73 19.77
C ASP A 108 -10.57 7.96 20.90
N LYS A 109 -11.90 8.08 21.02
CA LYS A 109 -12.70 7.30 22.00
C LYS A 109 -12.64 5.80 21.71
N MET A 110 -12.74 5.40 20.43
CA MET A 110 -12.61 4.00 20.03
C MET A 110 -11.23 3.44 20.40
N LEU A 111 -10.16 4.16 20.08
CA LEU A 111 -8.79 3.76 20.39
C LEU A 111 -8.54 3.67 21.90
N MET A 112 -9.10 4.58 22.69
CA MET A 112 -9.06 4.48 24.15
C MET A 112 -9.74 3.21 24.67
N HIS A 113 -10.85 2.80 24.07
CA HIS A 113 -11.55 1.57 24.44
C HIS A 113 -10.75 0.32 24.05
N VAL A 114 -10.26 0.25 22.81
CA VAL A 114 -9.43 -0.87 22.32
C VAL A 114 -8.19 -1.05 23.18
N LYS A 115 -7.47 0.03 23.51
CA LYS A 115 -6.29 -0.02 24.39
C LYS A 115 -6.61 -0.65 25.75
N LYS A 116 -7.74 -0.28 26.36
CA LYS A 116 -8.17 -0.87 27.64
C LYS A 116 -8.46 -2.36 27.52
N GLN A 117 -9.12 -2.79 26.44
CA GLN A 117 -9.42 -4.20 26.20
C GLN A 117 -8.14 -5.01 25.99
N THR A 118 -7.24 -4.59 25.09
CA THR A 118 -5.99 -5.32 24.82
C THR A 118 -5.12 -5.48 26.07
N GLN A 119 -5.08 -4.48 26.96
CA GLN A 119 -4.36 -4.56 28.24
C GLN A 119 -5.02 -5.52 29.24
N SER A 120 -6.36 -5.61 29.25
CA SER A 120 -7.08 -6.57 30.09
C SER A 120 -6.96 -8.02 29.62
N THR A 121 -6.82 -8.24 28.30
CA THR A 121 -6.65 -9.58 27.72
C THR A 121 -5.22 -10.10 27.83
N GLN A 122 -4.21 -9.23 27.97
CA GLN A 122 -2.81 -9.61 28.22
C GLN A 122 -2.48 -9.87 29.71
N ALA A 123 -3.43 -9.61 30.62
CA ALA A 123 -3.28 -9.81 32.06
C ALA A 123 -3.81 -11.16 32.57
N HIS A 124 -4.21 -12.06 31.67
CA HIS A 124 -4.64 -13.43 31.91
C HIS A 124 -3.88 -14.39 31.01
#